data_AF-A0A699TBK3-F1
#
_entry.id   AF-A0A699TBK3-F1
#
_cell.length_a   1.000
_cell.length_b   1.000
_cell.length_c   1.000
_cell.angle_alpha   90.00
_cell.angle_beta   90.00
_cell.angle_gamma   90.00
#
_symmetry.space_group_name_H-M   'P 1'
#
loop_
_entity.id
_entity.type
_entity.pdbx_description
1 polymer ?
#
loop_
_entity_poly.entity_id
_entity_poly.type
_entity_poly.pdbx_seq_one_letter_code
_entity_poly.pdbx_strand_id
1 'polypeptide(L)'
;METILDEEEVAIDAIPLAVKYLRIVDWKIYKEGKKSYYQIVRADEKSQMYMIFSQMLKSFDGEDLKDLYKLVKSRFESTRPMESMDYLLWSDMKIM
;
A
#
# COMPACT_ATOMS: atom_id res chain seq x y z
N MET A 1 12.35 46.65 -29.52
CA MET A 1 11.19 45.85 -29.96
C MET A 1 11.02 44.74 -28.95
N GLU A 2 9.96 44.85 -28.16
CA GLU A 2 9.39 43.74 -27.40
C GLU A 2 8.90 42.65 -28.36
N THR A 3 9.00 41.39 -27.93
CA THR A 3 7.86 40.46 -27.97
C THR A 3 8.02 39.48 -26.82
N ILE A 4 7.21 39.69 -25.78
CA ILE A 4 6.86 38.73 -24.75
C ILE A 4 6.00 37.66 -25.43
N LEU A 5 6.37 36.39 -25.32
CA LEU A 5 5.45 35.28 -25.53
C LEU A 5 5.30 34.60 -24.17
N ASP A 6 4.25 35.06 -23.50
CA ASP A 6 3.62 34.44 -22.36
C ASP A 6 2.96 33.17 -22.88
N GLU A 7 3.63 32.04 -22.72
CA GLU A 7 3.02 30.72 -22.90
C GLU A 7 3.06 30.01 -21.55
N GLU A 8 2.07 30.40 -20.76
CA GLU A 8 1.46 29.65 -19.68
C GLU A 8 1.12 28.22 -20.17
N GLU A 9 2.10 27.32 -20.18
CA GLU A 9 1.86 25.91 -20.46
C GLU A 9 2.36 25.05 -19.31
N VAL A 10 1.46 24.93 -18.32
CA VAL A 10 1.24 23.79 -17.45
C VAL A 10 2.52 23.04 -17.10
N ALA A 11 3.09 23.38 -15.93
CA ALA A 11 3.93 22.45 -15.19
C ALA A 11 3.10 21.21 -14.86
N ILE A 12 3.00 20.29 -15.82
CA ILE A 12 2.52 18.94 -15.58
C ILE A 12 3.58 18.38 -14.67
N ASP A 13 3.23 18.33 -13.40
CA ASP A 13 3.93 17.70 -12.31
C ASP A 13 4.18 16.24 -12.72
N ALA A 14 5.24 16.04 -13.50
CA ALA A 14 5.76 14.75 -13.89
C ALA A 14 6.44 14.16 -12.66
N ILE A 15 5.63 13.90 -11.63
CA ILE A 15 5.94 12.93 -10.60
C ILE A 15 6.43 11.71 -11.39
N PRO A 16 7.69 11.28 -11.22
CA PRO A 16 8.23 10.22 -12.04
C PRO A 16 7.27 9.04 -11.94
N LEU A 17 6.78 8.53 -13.06
CA LEU A 17 5.97 7.30 -13.12
C LEU A 17 6.58 6.16 -12.28
N ALA A 18 7.91 6.20 -12.06
CA ALA A 18 8.66 5.32 -11.18
C ALA A 18 8.25 5.38 -9.69
N VAL A 19 7.73 6.50 -9.18
CA VAL A 19 7.31 6.64 -7.77
C VAL A 19 5.93 6.06 -7.54
N LYS A 20 5.06 6.07 -8.56
CA LYS A 20 3.66 5.66 -8.44
C LYS A 20 3.50 4.13 -8.29
N TYR A 21 4.47 3.34 -8.75
CA TYR A 21 4.39 1.88 -8.82
C TYR A 21 5.42 1.17 -7.94
N LEU A 22 5.62 1.67 -6.71
CA LEU A 22 6.41 0.95 -5.74
C LEU A 22 5.57 -0.16 -5.13
N ARG A 23 5.77 -1.36 -5.69
CA ARG A 23 5.09 -2.60 -5.34
C ARG A 23 5.07 -2.81 -3.83
N ILE A 24 3.93 -3.24 -3.30
CA ILE A 24 3.89 -3.81 -1.95
C ILE A 24 4.63 -5.14 -1.97
N VAL A 25 5.66 -5.27 -1.13
CA VAL A 25 6.53 -6.46 -1.07
C VAL A 25 6.34 -7.26 0.20
N ASP A 26 5.89 -6.63 1.28
CA ASP A 26 5.61 -7.31 2.54
C ASP A 26 4.59 -6.53 3.38
N TRP A 27 4.01 -7.21 4.35
CA TRP A 27 3.18 -6.60 5.37
C TRP A 27 3.40 -7.27 6.72
N LYS A 28 3.36 -6.47 7.78
CA LYS A 28 3.62 -6.90 9.16
C LYS A 28 2.57 -6.32 10.10
N ILE A 29 2.35 -7.01 11.22
CA ILE A 29 1.56 -6.47 12.32
C ILE A 29 2.55 -5.96 13.36
N TYR A 30 2.50 -4.66 13.64
CA TYR A 30 3.24 -4.04 14.73
C TYR A 30 2.31 -3.82 15.92
N LYS A 31 2.74 -4.19 17.12
CA LYS A 31 1.98 -4.02 18.36
C LYS A 31 2.69 -3.06 19.29
N GLU A 32 1.98 -2.04 19.75
CA GLU A 32 2.45 -1.08 20.75
C GLU A 32 1.43 -0.99 21.89
N GLY A 33 1.76 -1.61 23.03
CA GLY A 33 0.84 -1.75 24.14
C GLY A 33 -0.44 -2.52 23.75
N LYS A 34 -1.59 -1.85 23.81
CA LYS A 34 -2.90 -2.41 23.41
C LYS A 34 -3.28 -2.11 21.96
N LYS A 35 -2.46 -1.35 21.23
CA LYS A 35 -2.72 -0.97 19.85
C LYS A 35 -1.97 -1.89 18.90
N SER A 36 -2.62 -2.21 17.79
CA SER A 36 -2.03 -2.97 16.69
C SER A 36 -2.10 -2.13 15.42
N TYR A 37 -1.06 -2.25 14.60
CA TYR A 37 -0.89 -1.50 13.36
C TYR A 37 -0.54 -2.47 12.23
N TYR A 38 -1.15 -2.26 11.07
CA TYR A 38 -0.75 -2.87 9.82
C TYR A 38 0.38 -2.05 9.24
N GLN A 39 1.59 -2.59 9.21
CA GLN A 39 2.73 -2.01 8.54
C GLN A 39 2.84 -2.59 7.13
N ILE A 40 2.70 -1.75 6.12
CA ILE A 40 2.89 -2.11 4.71
C ILE A 40 4.28 -1.69 4.27
N VAL A 41 5.03 -2.61 3.68
CA VAL A 41 6.40 -2.42 3.20
C VAL A 41 6.38 -2.38 1.68
N ARG A 42 6.93 -1.31 1.10
CA ARG A 42 7.07 -1.13 -0.34
C ARG A 42 8.49 -1.48 -0.81
N ALA A 43 8.64 -1.70 -2.12
CA ALA A 43 9.90 -2.10 -2.74
C ALA A 43 11.05 -1.08 -2.59
N ASP A 44 10.75 0.19 -2.31
CA ASP A 44 11.74 1.24 -2.02
C ASP A 44 12.17 1.27 -0.55
N GLU A 45 11.88 0.20 0.20
CA GLU A 45 12.16 0.06 1.63
C GLU A 45 11.38 1.04 2.53
N LYS A 46 10.50 1.88 1.96
CA LYS A 46 9.58 2.70 2.75
C LYS A 46 8.47 1.82 3.31
N SER A 47 7.99 2.20 4.49
CA SER A 47 6.83 1.57 5.09
C SER A 47 5.82 2.58 5.62
N GLN A 48 4.55 2.19 5.61
CA GLN A 48 3.42 2.97 6.10
C GLN A 48 2.65 2.15 7.13
N MET A 49 2.20 2.79 8.21
CA MET A 49 1.45 2.14 9.30
C MET A 49 0.00 2.59 9.31
N TYR A 50 -0.91 1.63 9.48
CA TYR A 50 -2.35 1.87 9.56
C TYR A 50 -2.92 1.20 10.79
N MET A 51 -3.66 1.94 11.60
CA MET A 51 -4.36 1.37 12.76
C MET A 51 -5.70 0.75 12.36
N ILE A 52 -6.35 1.29 11.33
CA ILE A 52 -7.68 0.86 10.87
C ILE A 52 -7.55 0.24 9.48
N PHE A 53 -8.06 -0.99 9.35
CA PHE A 53 -7.99 -1.78 8.12
C PHE A 53 -8.64 -1.08 6.92
N SER A 54 -9.85 -0.53 7.09
CA SER A 54 -10.56 0.14 6.01
C SER A 54 -9.87 1.44 5.54
N GLN A 55 -9.14 2.13 6.41
CA GLN A 55 -8.35 3.30 6.02
C GLN A 55 -7.13 2.90 5.19
N MET A 56 -6.48 1.79 5.54
CA MET A 56 -5.40 1.21 4.75
C MET A 56 -5.87 0.89 3.34
N LEU A 57 -6.95 0.13 3.18
CA LEU A 57 -7.47 -0.24 1.86
C LEU A 57 -7.84 0.98 1.01
N LYS A 58 -8.44 2.01 1.62
CA LYS A 58 -8.80 3.27 0.93
C LYS A 58 -7.58 4.06 0.43
N SER A 59 -6.40 3.81 1.00
CA SER A 59 -5.17 4.47 0.58
C SER A 59 -4.44 3.75 -0.57
N PHE A 60 -4.94 2.59 -0.99
CA PHE A 60 -4.37 1.75 -2.03
C PHE A 60 -5.13 1.88 -3.33
N ASP A 61 -4.38 1.90 -4.43
CA ASP A 61 -4.96 1.75 -5.76
C ASP A 61 -5.19 0.27 -6.11
N GLY A 62 -5.73 0.01 -7.30
CA GLY A 62 -6.06 -1.35 -7.73
C GLY A 62 -4.84 -2.28 -7.85
N GLU A 63 -3.64 -1.74 -8.12
CA GLU A 63 -2.43 -2.56 -8.21
C GLU A 63 -1.88 -2.89 -6.82
N ASP A 64 -1.85 -1.90 -5.92
CA ASP A 64 -1.51 -2.09 -4.51
C ASP A 64 -2.40 -3.18 -3.87
N LEU A 65 -3.73 -3.12 -4.11
CA LEU A 65 -4.67 -4.14 -3.62
C LEU A 65 -4.38 -5.53 -4.19
N LYS A 66 -4.06 -5.62 -5.48
CA LYS A 66 -3.73 -6.89 -6.15
C LYS A 66 -2.45 -7.50 -5.61
N ASP A 67 -1.45 -6.68 -5.29
CA ASP A 67 -0.20 -7.16 -4.70
C ASP A 67 -0.35 -7.57 -3.25
N LEU A 68 -1.09 -6.80 -2.46
CA LEU A 68 -1.46 -7.20 -1.10
C LEU A 68 -2.21 -8.54 -1.10
N TYR A 69 -3.14 -8.74 -2.03
CA TYR A 69 -3.90 -10.00 -2.12
C TYR A 69 -3.00 -11.20 -2.42
N LYS A 70 -2.08 -11.06 -3.38
CA LYS A 70 -1.10 -12.12 -3.70
C LYS A 70 -0.22 -12.45 -2.50
N LEU A 71 0.22 -11.43 -1.75
CA LEU A 71 1.04 -11.61 -0.55
C LEU A 71 0.29 -12.36 0.55
N VAL A 72 -0.92 -11.93 0.88
CA VAL A 72 -1.75 -12.58 1.91
C VAL A 72 -2.05 -14.02 1.49
N LYS A 73 -2.50 -14.22 0.25
CA LYS A 73 -2.78 -15.56 -0.29
C LYS A 73 -1.54 -16.46 -0.21
N SER A 74 -0.38 -16.00 -0.68
CA SER A 74 0.85 -16.77 -0.64
C SER A 74 1.26 -17.14 0.78
N ARG A 75 1.13 -16.23 1.76
CA ARG A 75 1.48 -16.48 3.17
C ARG A 75 0.54 -17.52 3.80
N PHE A 76 -0.75 -17.47 3.47
CA PHE A 76 -1.74 -18.44 3.94
C PHE A 76 -1.59 -19.82 3.30
N GLU A 77 -1.16 -19.87 2.03
CA GLU A 77 -0.87 -21.13 1.33
C GLU A 77 0.46 -21.74 1.78
N SER A 78 1.46 -20.91 2.13
CA SER A 78 2.80 -21.37 2.53
C SER A 78 2.93 -21.72 4.01
N THR A 79 2.12 -21.14 4.89
CA THR A 79 2.30 -21.25 6.36
C THR A 79 0.98 -21.33 7.10
N ARG A 80 0.95 -22.06 8.23
CA ARG A 80 -0.15 -21.91 9.20
C ARG A 80 -0.17 -20.45 9.66
N PRO A 81 -1.33 -19.78 9.70
CA PRO A 81 -1.37 -18.35 9.99
C PRO A 81 -0.82 -18.08 11.38
N MET A 82 0.03 -17.06 11.48
CA MET A 82 0.88 -16.86 12.67
C MET A 82 0.13 -16.07 13.74
N GLU A 83 -0.80 -15.19 13.36
CA GLU A 83 -1.60 -14.39 14.30
C GLU A 83 -3.09 -14.24 13.93
N SER A 84 -3.92 -13.90 14.93
CA SER A 84 -5.37 -13.69 14.75
C SER A 84 -5.72 -12.56 13.77
N MET A 85 -4.87 -11.53 13.67
CA MET A 85 -5.04 -10.44 12.72
C MET A 85 -4.70 -10.87 11.29
N ASP A 86 -3.83 -11.88 11.09
CA ASP A 86 -3.62 -12.46 9.76
C ASP A 86 -4.92 -13.08 9.25
N TYR A 87 -5.63 -13.80 10.11
CA TYR A 87 -6.91 -14.44 9.78
C TYR A 87 -8.00 -13.42 9.44
N LEU A 88 -8.04 -12.30 10.15
CA LEU A 88 -8.97 -11.21 9.87
C LEU A 88 -8.71 -10.63 8.47
N LEU A 89 -7.44 -10.30 8.20
CA LEU A 89 -7.01 -9.78 6.90
C LEU A 89 -7.40 -10.72 5.76
N TRP A 90 -7.14 -12.02 5.91
CA TRP A 90 -7.48 -13.00 4.88
C TRP A 90 -8.98 -13.18 4.68
N SER A 91 -9.76 -13.16 5.76
CA SER A 91 -11.21 -13.31 5.68
C SER A 91 -11.85 -12.12 4.97
N ASP A 92 -11.41 -10.90 5.28
CA ASP A 92 -11.91 -9.68 4.65
C ASP A 92 -11.49 -9.59 3.17
N MET A 93 -10.27 -10.03 2.83
CA MET A 93 -9.79 -10.06 1.44
C MET A 93 -10.48 -11.08 0.55
N LYS A 94 -11.17 -12.08 1.11
CA LYS A 94 -11.97 -13.04 0.34
C LYS A 94 -13.33 -12.50 -0.09
N ILE A 95 -13.80 -11.44 0.56
CA ILE A 95 -15.15 -10.88 0.37
C ILE A 95 -15.13 -9.77 -0.69
N MET A 96 -13.96 -9.15 -0.94
CA MET A 96 -13.72 -8.23 -2.08
C MET A 96 -13.52 -8.99 -3.38
#